data_AF-Q71I64-F1
#
_entry.id   AF-Q71I64-F1
#
_cell.length_a   1.000
_cell.length_b   1.000
_cell.length_c   1.000
_cell.angle_alpha   90.00
_cell.angle_beta   90.00
_cell.angle_gamma   90.00
#
_symmetry.space_group_name_H-M   'P 1'
#
loop_
_entity.id
_entity.type
_entity.pdbx_description
1 polymer ?
#
loop_
_entity_poly.entity_id
_entity_poly.type
_entity_poly.pdbx_seq_one_letter_code
_entity_poly.pdbx_strand_id
1 'polypeptide(L)'
;MTDSLGRKVDFRNTIIIMTSNLGSRSLEADSHVGFSASQEDQGKLIAEKVTRATKDFFRPEFLNRIDEKIVFKPLEAKQLREIVTLLTRKLVKRLAEKDITLRLSPAALDQLAKDGYNPEMGARPLRRTIQDEVEDEWPRT
;
A
#
# COMPACT_ATOMS: atom_id res chain seq x y z
N MET A 1 -26.37 11.65 12.02
CA MET A 1 -26.57 12.48 10.81
C MET A 1 -27.88 12.08 10.14
N THR A 2 -28.48 12.92 9.32
CA THR A 2 -29.65 12.54 8.52
C THR A 2 -29.24 12.54 7.06
N ASP A 3 -29.55 11.48 6.32
CA ASP A 3 -29.25 11.41 4.90
C ASP A 3 -30.22 12.27 4.06
N SER A 4 -29.97 12.36 2.75
CA SER A 4 -30.81 13.12 1.80
C SER A 4 -32.24 12.58 1.65
N LEU A 5 -32.53 11.39 2.20
CA LEU A 5 -33.83 10.74 2.19
C LEU A 5 -34.52 10.81 3.57
N GLY A 6 -33.98 11.59 4.51
CA GLY A 6 -34.56 11.79 5.84
C GLY A 6 -34.28 10.68 6.85
N ARG A 7 -33.45 9.69 6.52
CA ARG A 7 -33.09 8.60 7.42
C ARG A 7 -32.04 9.06 8.42
N LYS A 8 -32.31 8.86 9.71
CA LYS A 8 -31.32 9.10 10.77
C LYS A 8 -30.27 7.98 10.76
N VAL A 9 -29.04 8.34 10.41
CA VAL A 9 -27.85 7.50 10.47
C VAL A 9 -27.12 7.77 11.77
N ASP A 10 -26.82 6.70 12.49
CA ASP A 10 -26.09 6.70 13.74
C ASP A 10 -24.70 6.11 13.54
N PHE A 11 -23.67 6.79 14.05
CA PHE A 11 -22.26 6.39 13.94
C PHE A 11 -21.66 5.97 15.29
N ARG A 12 -22.48 5.82 16.34
CA ARG A 12 -22.01 5.45 17.70
C ARG A 12 -21.23 4.12 17.75
N ASN A 13 -21.53 3.19 16.85
CA ASN A 13 -20.86 1.88 16.74
C ASN A 13 -20.19 1.73 15.36
N THR A 14 -19.48 2.76 14.90
CA THR A 14 -18.81 2.74 13.60
C THR A 14 -17.37 3.22 13.73
N ILE A 15 -16.45 2.48 13.11
CA ILE A 15 -15.06 2.93 12.94
C ILE A 15 -15.00 3.72 11.64
N ILE A 16 -14.65 5.01 11.75
CA ILE A 16 -14.48 5.88 10.59
C ILE A 16 -12.99 5.88 10.23
N ILE A 17 -12.66 5.37 9.04
CA ILE A 17 -11.30 5.37 8.51
C ILE A 17 -11.23 6.41 7.39
N MET A 18 -10.24 7.30 7.49
CA MET A 18 -9.97 8.31 6.46
C MET A 18 -8.54 8.14 5.94
N THR A 19 -8.37 8.25 4.63
CA THR A 19 -7.08 8.14 3.96
C THR A 19 -6.83 9.37 3.11
N SER A 20 -5.62 9.91 3.15
CA SER A 20 -5.22 11.05 2.34
C SER A 20 -3.83 10.82 1.77
N ASN A 21 -3.58 11.35 0.56
CA ASN A 21 -2.26 11.30 -0.08
C ASN A 21 -1.39 12.53 0.28
N LEU A 22 -1.81 13.33 1.28
CA LEU A 22 -1.05 14.52 1.69
C LEU A 22 0.35 14.14 2.16
N GLY A 23 1.34 14.88 1.67
CA GLY A 23 2.75 14.66 2.01
C GLY A 23 3.42 13.54 1.22
N SER A 24 2.71 12.76 0.37
CA SER A 24 3.31 11.63 -0.36
C SER A 24 4.42 12.05 -1.34
N ARG A 25 4.24 13.16 -2.07
CA ARG A 25 5.22 13.68 -3.04
C ARG A 25 6.54 14.15 -2.41
N SER A 26 6.49 14.63 -1.16
CA SER A 26 7.69 15.12 -0.45
C SER A 26 8.54 13.98 0.13
N LEU A 27 8.04 12.73 0.07
CA LEU A 27 8.77 11.53 0.46
C LEU A 27 9.66 11.01 -0.68
N GLU A 28 9.30 11.32 -1.92
CA GLU A 28 9.98 10.82 -3.12
C GLU A 28 11.31 11.55 -3.35
N ALA A 29 11.32 12.88 -3.24
CA ALA A 29 12.47 13.73 -3.55
C ALA A 29 13.71 13.49 -2.66
N ASP A 30 13.51 13.07 -1.41
CA ASP A 30 14.62 12.89 -0.45
C ASP A 30 15.18 11.47 -0.44
N SER A 31 14.53 10.50 -1.11
CA SER A 31 15.01 9.12 -1.20
C SER A 31 16.30 8.97 -2.03
N HIS A 32 16.77 10.04 -2.69
CA HIS A 32 17.98 10.07 -3.51
C HIS A 32 19.14 10.90 -2.91
N VAL A 33 18.95 11.58 -1.77
CA VAL A 33 19.99 12.47 -1.22
C VAL A 33 20.86 11.73 -0.19
N GLY A 34 21.84 11.01 -0.72
CA GLY A 34 23.17 10.70 -0.17
C GLY A 34 23.55 10.99 1.29
N PHE A 35 22.76 10.58 2.30
CA PHE A 35 23.19 10.58 3.70
C PHE A 35 22.90 9.26 4.38
N SER A 36 23.91 8.77 5.10
CA SER A 36 23.98 7.56 5.93
C SER A 36 23.04 7.60 7.14
N ALA A 37 21.81 8.10 6.98
CA ALA A 37 20.79 8.08 8.02
C ALA A 37 20.20 6.68 8.11
N SER A 38 20.03 6.18 9.33
CA SER A 38 19.40 4.89 9.56
C SER A 38 17.95 4.89 9.04
N GLN A 39 17.40 3.72 8.70
CA GLN A 39 15.99 3.60 8.28
C GLN A 39 15.01 4.20 9.32
N GLU A 40 15.40 4.20 10.60
CA GLU A 40 14.60 4.73 11.69
C GLU A 40 14.53 6.27 11.67
N ASP A 41 15.65 6.92 11.34
CA ASP A 41 15.73 8.39 11.21
C ASP A 41 14.92 8.88 10.01
N GLN A 42 14.99 8.15 8.89
CA GLN A 42 14.17 8.43 7.70
C GLN A 42 12.67 8.32 8.02
N GLY A 43 12.25 7.31 8.78
CA GLY A 43 10.85 7.14 9.19
C GLY A 43 10.32 8.32 10.03
N LYS A 44 11.14 8.88 10.92
CA LYS A 44 10.77 10.05 11.74
C LYS A 44 10.65 11.32 10.90
N LEU A 45 11.61 11.57 10.01
CA LEU A 45 11.58 12.71 9.09
C LEU A 45 10.33 12.70 8.19
N ILE A 46 9.97 11.52 7.68
CA ILE A 46 8.76 11.30 6.90
C ILE A 46 7.51 11.64 7.72
N ALA A 47 7.42 11.12 8.95
CA ALA A 47 6.28 11.37 9.83
C ALA A 47 6.10 12.86 10.17
N GLU A 48 7.20 13.58 10.42
CA GLU A 48 7.17 15.02 10.69
C GLU A 48 6.67 15.82 9.48
N LYS A 49 7.17 15.51 8.28
CA LYS A 49 6.73 16.15 7.03
C LYS A 49 5.25 15.93 6.75
N VAL A 50 4.78 14.69 6.87
CA VAL A 50 3.35 14.36 6.68
C VAL A 50 2.48 15.06 7.73
N THR A 51 2.94 15.09 8.99
CA THR A 51 2.23 15.77 10.08
C THR A 51 2.11 17.27 9.82
N ARG A 52 3.18 17.91 9.34
CA ARG A 52 3.17 19.32 8.98
C ARG A 52 2.21 19.61 7.83
N ALA A 53 2.33 18.87 6.72
CA ALA A 53 1.43 19.01 5.57
C ALA A 53 -0.05 18.81 5.95
N THR A 54 -0.32 17.89 6.87
CA THR A 54 -1.67 17.64 7.40
C THR A 54 -2.21 18.82 8.20
N LYS A 55 -1.38 19.44 9.05
CA LYS A 55 -1.75 20.64 9.84
C LYS A 55 -1.95 21.87 8.96
N ASP A 56 -1.16 22.01 7.89
CA ASP A 56 -1.27 23.14 6.97
C ASP A 56 -2.54 23.04 6.11
N PHE A 57 -2.95 21.82 5.74
CA PHE A 57 -4.13 21.60 4.89
C PHE A 57 -5.46 21.54 5.67
N PHE A 58 -5.49 20.88 6.83
CA PHE A 58 -6.72 20.68 7.59
C PHE A 58 -6.84 21.65 8.77
N ARG A 59 -8.05 22.17 8.99
CA ARG A 59 -8.33 23.03 10.15
C ARG A 59 -8.14 22.27 11.47
N PRO A 60 -7.63 22.92 12.54
CA PRO A 60 -7.39 22.28 13.84
C PRO A 60 -8.64 21.61 14.43
N GLU A 61 -9.82 22.21 14.25
CA GLU A 61 -11.10 21.66 14.71
C GLU A 61 -11.41 20.28 14.13
N PHE A 62 -11.01 20.02 12.88
CA PHE A 62 -11.18 18.71 12.24
C PHE A 62 -10.16 17.72 12.79
N LEU A 63 -8.90 18.14 12.92
CA LEU A 63 -7.83 17.28 13.44
C LEU A 63 -8.02 16.87 14.90
N ASN A 64 -8.76 17.67 15.67
CA ASN A 64 -9.14 17.38 17.06
C ASN A 64 -10.28 16.36 17.17
N ARG A 65 -10.97 16.02 16.07
CA ARG A 65 -12.00 14.97 16.00
C ARG A 65 -11.44 13.61 15.58
N ILE A 66 -10.13 13.51 15.38
CA ILE A 66 -9.44 12.29 14.97
C ILE A 66 -8.65 11.78 16.15
N ASP A 67 -9.00 10.59 16.63
CA ASP A 67 -8.37 9.98 17.81
C ASP A 67 -6.93 9.54 17.52
N GLU A 68 -6.72 8.83 16.40
CA GLU A 68 -5.41 8.30 16.02
C GLU A 68 -4.99 8.72 14.61
N LYS A 69 -3.71 9.04 14.45
CA LYS A 69 -3.11 9.45 13.17
C LYS A 69 -1.99 8.47 12.83
N ILE A 70 -2.16 7.73 11.75
CA ILE A 70 -1.21 6.71 11.30
C ILE A 70 -0.50 7.22 10.04
N VAL A 71 0.83 7.26 10.08
CA VAL A 71 1.66 7.54 8.90
C VAL A 71 2.16 6.23 8.33
N PHE A 72 1.87 5.98 7.06
CA PHE A 72 2.36 4.80 6.35
C PHE A 72 3.81 5.00 5.94
N LYS A 73 4.65 4.03 6.31
CA LYS A 73 6.04 3.96 5.85
C LYS A 73 6.10 3.37 4.44
N PRO A 74 7.13 3.70 3.63
CA PRO A 74 7.38 3.01 2.38
C PRO A 74 7.51 1.50 2.57
N LEU A 75 7.14 0.73 1.54
CA LEU A 75 7.20 -0.72 1.58
C LEU A 75 8.65 -1.20 1.49
N GLU A 76 9.04 -2.09 2.39
CA GLU A 76 10.32 -2.79 2.33
C GLU A 76 10.27 -3.99 1.38
N ALA A 77 11.42 -4.41 0.86
CA ALA A 77 11.53 -5.57 -0.03
C ALA A 77 10.91 -6.85 0.57
N LYS A 78 11.08 -7.06 1.87
CA LYS A 78 10.47 -8.20 2.58
C LYS A 78 8.94 -8.12 2.59
N GLN A 79 8.38 -6.93 2.81
CA GLN A 79 6.93 -6.71 2.79
C GLN A 79 6.36 -6.88 1.39
N LEU A 80 7.08 -6.41 0.35
CA LEU A 80 6.69 -6.61 -1.05
C LEU A 80 6.62 -8.11 -1.39
N ARG A 81 7.60 -8.90 -0.95
CA ARG A 81 7.58 -10.36 -1.13
C ARG A 81 6.36 -11.01 -0.47
N GLU A 82 6.00 -10.59 0.74
CA GLU A 82 4.81 -11.09 1.43
C GLU A 82 3.53 -10.72 0.67
N ILE A 83 3.46 -9.50 0.13
CA ILE A 83 2.32 -9.06 -0.70
C ILE A 83 2.20 -9.90 -1.97
N VAL A 84 3.29 -10.13 -2.71
CA VAL A 84 3.30 -11.00 -3.90
C VAL A 84 2.87 -12.41 -3.54
N THR A 85 3.35 -12.93 -2.42
CA THR A 85 2.96 -14.26 -1.92
C THR A 85 1.46 -14.33 -1.64
N LEU A 86 0.88 -13.30 -1.02
CA LEU A 86 -0.56 -13.22 -0.76
C LEU A 86 -1.39 -13.11 -2.04
N LEU A 87 -0.92 -12.35 -3.03
CA LEU A 87 -1.60 -12.19 -4.31
C LEU A 87 -1.58 -13.50 -5.12
N THR A 88 -0.43 -14.17 -5.17
CA THR A 88 -0.26 -15.44 -5.90
C THR A 88 -1.00 -16.60 -5.25
N ARG A 89 -1.28 -16.59 -3.94
CA ARG A 89 -2.13 -17.63 -3.29
C ARG A 89 -3.50 -17.76 -3.93
N LYS A 90 -4.14 -16.64 -4.32
CA LYS A 90 -5.44 -16.68 -5.00
C LYS A 90 -5.34 -17.33 -6.38
N LEU A 91 -4.24 -17.09 -7.09
CA LEU A 91 -3.97 -17.71 -8.38
C LEU A 91 -3.71 -19.21 -8.23
N VAL A 92 -2.81 -19.61 -7.32
CA VAL A 92 -2.50 -21.01 -7.04
C VAL A 92 -3.77 -21.79 -6.68
N LYS A 93 -4.65 -21.22 -5.85
CA LYS A 93 -5.92 -21.86 -5.50
C LYS A 93 -6.83 -22.10 -6.72
N ARG A 94 -6.99 -21.08 -7.59
CA ARG A 94 -7.79 -21.20 -8.82
C ARG A 94 -7.24 -22.24 -9.80
N LEU A 95 -5.91 -22.37 -9.89
CA LEU A 95 -5.27 -23.37 -10.73
C LEU A 95 -5.39 -24.78 -10.15
N ALA A 96 -5.31 -24.92 -8.84
CA ALA A 96 -5.51 -26.20 -8.17
C ALA A 96 -6.93 -26.77 -8.37
N GLU A 97 -7.95 -25.91 -8.46
CA GLU A 97 -9.32 -26.30 -8.83
C GLU A 97 -9.44 -26.86 -10.26
N LYS A 98 -8.42 -26.66 -11.10
CA LYS A 98 -8.29 -27.21 -12.45
C LYS A 98 -7.23 -28.31 -12.55
N ASP A 99 -6.84 -28.91 -11.42
CA ASP A 99 -5.77 -29.91 -11.32
C ASP A 99 -4.38 -29.43 -11.79
N ILE A 100 -4.14 -28.11 -11.84
CA ILE A 100 -2.86 -27.51 -12.20
C ILE A 100 -2.09 -27.10 -10.94
N THR A 101 -0.89 -27.65 -10.75
CA THR A 101 -0.02 -27.28 -9.62
C THR A 101 0.98 -26.20 -10.03
N LEU A 102 0.75 -24.97 -9.58
CA LEU A 102 1.70 -23.87 -9.75
C LEU A 102 2.67 -23.80 -8.55
N ARG A 103 3.97 -23.90 -8.81
CA ARG A 103 5.04 -23.69 -7.81
C ARG A 103 5.89 -22.49 -8.20
N LEU A 104 5.90 -21.47 -7.33
CA LEU A 104 6.72 -20.28 -7.50
C LEU A 104 7.98 -20.40 -6.64
N SER A 105 9.14 -20.24 -7.26
CA SER A 105 10.41 -20.24 -6.53
C SER A 105 10.57 -18.95 -5.72
N PRO A 106 11.38 -18.96 -4.65
CA PRO A 106 11.69 -17.74 -3.90
C PRO A 106 12.23 -16.63 -4.83
N ALA A 107 13.10 -16.97 -5.77
CA ALA A 107 13.66 -16.02 -6.74
C ALA A 107 12.59 -15.41 -7.65
N ALA A 108 11.61 -16.19 -8.11
CA ALA A 108 10.49 -15.68 -8.90
C ALA A 108 9.63 -14.68 -8.12
N LEU A 109 9.38 -14.94 -6.83
CA LEU A 109 8.64 -14.00 -5.97
C LEU A 109 9.40 -12.68 -5.77
N ASP A 110 10.73 -12.74 -5.62
CA ASP A 110 11.57 -11.54 -5.49
C ASP A 110 11.61 -10.74 -6.79
N GLN A 111 11.62 -11.42 -7.94
CA GLN A 111 11.61 -10.78 -9.24
C GLN A 111 10.27 -10.08 -9.49
N LEU A 112 9.15 -10.77 -9.29
CA LEU A 112 7.81 -10.19 -9.39
C LEU A 112 7.60 -9.00 -8.45
N ALA A 113 8.19 -9.06 -7.25
CA ALA A 113 8.15 -7.96 -6.29
C ALA A 113 8.91 -6.73 -6.77
N LYS A 114 10.04 -6.90 -7.48
CA LYS A 114 10.80 -5.81 -8.07
C LYS A 114 10.07 -5.21 -9.27
N ASP A 115 9.58 -6.05 -10.17
CA ASP A 115 9.01 -5.61 -11.45
C ASP A 115 7.66 -4.90 -11.29
N GLY A 116 6.85 -5.31 -10.31
CA GLY A 116 5.57 -4.67 -10.03
C GLY A 116 5.59 -3.64 -8.89
N TYR A 117 6.75 -3.33 -8.31
CA TYR A 117 6.87 -2.24 -7.34
C TYR A 117 7.16 -0.92 -8.04
N ASN A 118 6.28 0.05 -7.81
CA ASN A 118 6.50 1.42 -8.23
C ASN A 118 6.44 2.31 -6.96
N PRO A 119 7.48 3.10 -6.65
CA PRO A 119 7.47 3.97 -5.46
C PRO A 119 6.27 4.93 -5.37
N GLU A 120 5.81 5.47 -6.50
CA GLU A 120 4.67 6.41 -6.56
C GLU A 120 3.32 5.69 -6.40
N MET A 121 3.21 4.49 -6.96
CA MET A 121 1.97 3.70 -6.94
C MET A 121 1.94 2.62 -5.84
N GLY A 122 3.03 2.48 -5.10
CA GLY A 122 3.29 1.38 -4.17
C GLY A 122 3.18 0.00 -4.83
N ALA A 123 2.64 -0.95 -4.07
CA ALA A 123 2.38 -2.33 -4.48
C ALA A 123 1.17 -2.50 -5.43
N ARG A 124 0.49 -1.42 -5.84
CA ARG A 124 -0.73 -1.52 -6.68
C ARG A 124 -0.50 -2.20 -8.03
N PRO A 125 0.62 -1.97 -8.75
CA PRO A 125 0.86 -2.63 -10.03
C PRO A 125 1.14 -4.13 -9.90
N LEU A 126 1.56 -4.63 -8.73
CA LEU A 126 1.93 -6.04 -8.53
C LEU A 126 0.87 -7.02 -9.02
N ARG A 127 -0.41 -6.72 -8.82
CA ARG A 127 -1.49 -7.61 -9.28
C ARG A 127 -1.49 -7.73 -10.81
N ARG A 128 -1.24 -6.62 -11.52
CA ARG A 128 -1.17 -6.59 -12.98
C ARG A 128 0.08 -7.30 -13.47
N THR A 129 1.25 -7.03 -12.88
CA THR A 129 2.50 -7.72 -13.21
C THR A 129 2.36 -9.23 -13.04
N ILE A 130 1.75 -9.70 -11.95
CA ILE A 130 1.49 -11.14 -11.75
C ILE A 130 0.55 -11.69 -12.83
N GLN A 131 -0.46 -10.93 -13.24
CA GLN A 131 -1.36 -11.37 -14.31
C GLN A 131 -0.62 -11.47 -15.65
N ASP A 132 0.10 -10.42 -16.03
CA ASP A 132 0.78 -10.33 -17.33
C ASP A 132 1.90 -11.40 -17.44
N GLU A 133 2.69 -11.60 -16.38
CA GLU A 133 3.86 -12.51 -16.37
C GLU A 133 3.52 -13.96 -15.99
N VAL A 134 2.41 -14.21 -15.28
CA VAL A 134 2.09 -15.57 -14.76
C VAL A 134 0.78 -16.11 -15.33
N GLU A 135 -0.25 -15.27 -15.51
CA GLU A 135 -1.55 -15.73 -16.04
C GLU A 135 -1.62 -15.67 -17.57
N ASP A 136 -1.05 -14.64 -18.20
CA ASP A 136 -1.17 -14.39 -19.64
C ASP A 136 -0.02 -14.99 -20.46
N GLU A 137 1.11 -15.32 -19.84
CA GLU A 137 2.19 -16.06 -20.49
C GLU A 137 1.91 -17.58 -20.53
N TRP A 138 1.20 -18.10 -19.52
CA TRP A 138 0.83 -19.52 -19.40
C TRP A 138 0.07 -20.13 -20.60
N PRO A 139 -0.87 -19.44 -21.27
CA PRO A 139 -1.60 -19.98 -22.43
C PRO A 139 -0.78 -20.05 -23.72
N ARG A 140 0.47 -19.55 -23.74
CA ARG A 140 1.32 -19.48 -24.95
C ARG A 140 2.37 -20.60 -25.07
N THR A 141 2.31 -21.60 -24.20
CA THR A 141 3.12 -22.85 -24.26
C THR A 141 2.22 -24.06 -24.26
#